data_AF-A0A1V5WVZ5-F1
#
_entry.id   AF-A0A1V5WVZ5-F1
#
_cell.length_a   1.000
_cell.length_b   1.000
_cell.length_c   1.000
_cell.angle_alpha   90.00
_cell.angle_beta   90.00
_cell.angle_gamma   90.00
#
_symmetry.space_group_name_H-M   'P 1'
#
loop_
_entity.id
_entity.type
_entity.pdbx_description
1 polymer ?
#
loop_
_entity_poly.entity_id
_entity_poly.type
_entity_poly.pdbx_seq_one_letter_code
_entity_poly.pdbx_strand_id
1 'polypeptide(L)' 'MKLIITSIKHDFTGLIDVDLLVDGKEYSFVLGSENDLEGFVRLAKYKPGKALCFVKKVNLNKRKEDIE' A
#
# COMPACT_ATOMS: atom_id res chain seq x y z
N MET A 1 -2.94 13.38 10.38
CA MET A 1 -2.64 12.05 9.81
C MET A 1 -1.56 12.24 8.75
N LYS A 2 -0.34 11.78 9.02
CA LYS A 2 0.79 11.90 8.11
C LYS A 2 1.01 10.53 7.46
N LEU A 3 0.74 10.42 6.16
CA LEU A 3 1.03 9.24 5.34
C LEU A 3 2.21 9.59 4.44
N ILE A 4 3.28 8.82 4.53
CA ILE A 4 4.50 9.00 3.76
C ILE A 4 4.80 7.69 3.05
N ILE A 5 5.03 7.76 1.74
CA ILE A 5 5.56 6.61 1.00
C ILE A 5 7.07 6.60 1.21
N THR A 6 7.59 5.50 1.76
CA THR A 6 9.00 5.36 2.13
C THR A 6 9.79 4.57 1.09
N SER A 7 9.16 3.58 0.46
CA SER A 7 9.76 2.79 -0.61
C SER A 7 8.72 2.32 -1.61
N ILE A 8 9.13 2.19 -2.86
CA ILE A 8 8.41 1.52 -3.94
C ILE A 8 9.44 0.62 -4.60
N LYS A 9 9.21 -0.69 -4.61
CA LYS A 9 10.08 -1.69 -5.23
C LYS A 9 9.30 -2.43 -6.28
N HIS A 10 9.92 -2.58 -7.45
CA HIS A 10 9.37 -3.36 -8.55
C HIS A 10 10.03 -4.73 -8.53
N ASP A 11 9.20 -5.76 -8.39
CA ASP A 11 9.62 -7.14 -8.42
C ASP A 11 9.68 -7.63 -9.88
N PHE A 12 10.56 -8.59 -10.17
CA PHE A 12 10.74 -9.10 -11.54
C PHE A 12 9.48 -9.80 -12.09
N THR A 13 8.57 -10.17 -11.18
CA THR A 13 7.25 -10.74 -11.47
C THR A 13 6.21 -9.71 -11.94
N GLY A 14 6.55 -8.42 -11.93
CA GLY A 14 5.62 -7.32 -12.23
C GLY A 14 4.79 -6.87 -11.02
N LEU A 15 5.03 -7.45 -9.84
CA LEU A 15 4.46 -6.99 -8.58
C LEU A 15 5.21 -5.75 -8.07
N ILE A 16 4.52 -4.91 -7.31
CA ILE A 16 5.06 -3.66 -6.78
C ILE A 16 4.87 -3.65 -5.27
N ASP A 17 5.96 -3.77 -4.52
CA ASP A 17 5.98 -3.63 -3.08
C ASP A 17 6.05 -2.15 -2.70
N VAL A 18 5.12 -1.71 -1.85
CA VAL A 18 5.01 -0.33 -1.40
C VAL A 18 5.09 -0.29 0.12
N ASP A 19 6.12 0.39 0.63
CA ASP A 19 6.34 0.62 2.05
C ASP A 19 5.88 2.04 2.43
N LEU A 20 5.07 2.12 3.48
CA LEU A 20 4.44 3.34 3.97
C LEU A 20 4.73 3.57 5.44
N LEU A 21 4.85 4.84 5.81
CA LEU A 21 4.82 5.29 7.19
C LEU A 21 3.52 6.08 7.43
N VAL A 22 2.66 5.57 8.31
CA VAL A 22 1.42 6.23 8.73
C VAL A 22 1.50 6.54 10.22
N ASP A 23 1.55 7.83 10.55
CA ASP A 23 1.64 8.32 11.93
C ASP A 23 2.72 7.58 12.75
N GLY A 24 3.86 7.30 12.12
CA GLY A 24 5.00 6.61 12.72
C GLY A 24 4.95 5.08 12.72
N LYS A 25 3.89 4.47 12.21
CA LYS A 25 3.79 3.01 12.01
C LYS A 25 4.08 2.64 10.57
N GLU A 26 4.92 1.63 10.39
CA GLU A 26 5.28 1.09 9.08
C GLU A 26 4.21 0.10 8.60
N TYR A 27 3.89 0.18 7.31
CA TYR A 27 2.99 -0.72 6.61
C TYR A 27 3.56 -1.06 5.25
N SER A 28 3.49 -2.33 4.87
CA SER A 28 3.89 -2.80 3.55
C SER A 28 2.69 -3.47 2.87
N PHE A 29 2.56 -3.26 1.56
CA PHE A 29 1.55 -3.94 0.75
C PHE A 29 2.05 -4.10 -0.68
N VAL A 30 1.47 -5.06 -1.39
CA VAL A 30 1.82 -5.36 -2.79
C VAL A 30 0.69 -4.90 -3.70
N LEU A 31 1.07 -4.31 -4.82
CA LEU A 31 0.20 -3.97 -5.94
C LEU A 31 0.55 -4.84 -7.15
N GLY A 32 -0.46 -5.18 -7.95
CA GLY A 32 -0.29 -6.01 -9.15
C GLY A 32 -0.18 -5.22 -10.46
N SER A 33 -0.25 -3.89 -10.41
CA SER A 33 -0.27 -3.04 -11.60
C SER A 33 0.30 -1.65 -11.32
N GLU A 34 1.03 -1.08 -12.28
CA GLU A 34 1.47 0.32 -12.22
C GLU A 34 0.29 1.30 -12.17
N ASN A 35 -0.84 0.97 -12.80
CA ASN A 35 -2.05 1.79 -12.74
C ASN A 35 -2.59 1.90 -11.31
N ASP A 36 -2.54 0.81 -10.54
CA ASP A 36 -2.94 0.82 -9.13
C ASP A 36 -1.98 1.63 -8.28
N LEU A 37 -0.66 1.59 -8.60
CA LEU A 37 0.35 2.41 -7.94
C LEU A 37 0.08 3.89 -8.17
N GLU A 38 -0.14 4.31 -9.41
CA GLU A 38 -0.39 5.70 -9.75
C GLU A 38 -1.69 6.20 -9.09
N GLY A 39 -2.74 5.38 -9.12
CA GLY A 39 -3.99 5.62 -8.42
C GLY A 39 -3.79 5.78 -6.90
N PHE A 40 -2.96 4.90 -6.30
CA PHE A 40 -2.63 4.96 -4.89
C PHE A 40 -1.83 6.21 -4.53
N VAL A 41 -0.78 6.57 -5.28
CA VAL A 41 0.03 7.78 -5.05
C VAL A 41 -0.84 9.03 -5.13
N ARG A 42 -1.76 9.08 -6.10
CA ARG A 42 -2.72 10.18 -6.23
C ARG A 42 -3.68 10.21 -5.03
N LEU A 43 -4.20 9.07 -4.59
CA LEU A 43 -5.02 8.97 -3.39
C LEU A 43 -4.25 9.41 -2.14
N ALA A 44 -3.00 8.99 -1.97
CA ALA A 44 -2.14 9.35 -0.84
C ALA A 44 -1.93 10.86 -0.75
N LYS A 45 -1.72 11.52 -1.90
CA LYS A 45 -1.49 12.97 -1.98
C LYS A 45 -2.73 13.81 -1.68
N TYR A 46 -3.89 13.42 -2.22
CA TYR A 46 -5.09 14.26 -2.16
C TYR A 46 -6.13 13.79 -1.13
N LYS A 47 -6.16 12.50 -0.80
CA LYS A 47 -7.16 11.86 0.07
C LYS A 47 -6.52 10.77 0.94
N PRO A 48 -5.61 11.11 1.87
CA PRO A 48 -4.83 10.15 2.63
C PRO A 48 -5.70 9.18 3.47
N GLY A 49 -6.88 9.61 3.93
CA GLY A 49 -7.84 8.71 4.60
C GLY A 49 -8.36 7.58 3.70
N LYS A 50 -8.59 7.85 2.40
CA LYS A 50 -9.00 6.83 1.44
C LYS A 50 -7.84 5.90 1.08
N ALA A 51 -6.63 6.44 0.95
CA ALA A 51 -5.41 5.65 0.76
C ALA A 51 -5.21 4.66 1.92
N LEU A 52 -5.43 5.10 3.17
CA LEU A 52 -5.34 4.22 4.33
C LEU A 52 -6.38 3.10 4.31
N CYS A 53 -7.62 3.42 3.90
CA CYS A 53 -8.70 2.44 3.78
C CYS A 53 -8.37 1.40 2.70
N PHE A 54 -7.75 1.83 1.59
CA PHE A 54 -7.24 0.94 0.56
C PHE A 54 -6.18 -0.02 1.10
N VAL A 55 -5.16 0.49 1.80
CA VAL A 55 -4.11 -0.32 2.41
C VAL A 55 -4.69 -1.33 3.38
N LYS A 56 -5.65 -0.92 4.24
CA LYS A 56 -6.33 -1.85 5.15
C LYS A 56 -7.05 -2.96 4.40
N LYS A 57 -7.74 -2.67 3.28
CA LYS A 57 -8.41 -3.70 2.47
C LYS A 57 -7.43 -4.69 1.85
N VAL A 58 -6.31 -4.20 1.31
CA VAL A 58 -5.29 -5.05 0.67
C VAL A 58 -4.55 -5.90 1.71
N ASN A 59 -4.17 -5.29 2.84
CA ASN A 59 -3.41 -5.97 3.89
C ASN A 59 -4.27 -6.96 4.71
N LEU A 60 -5.59 -6.73 4.84
CA LEU A 60 -6.53 -7.70 5.42
C LEU A 60 -6.69 -8.97 4.57
N ASN A 61 -6.42 -8.91 3.27
CA ASN A 61 -6.45 -10.11 2.43
C ASN A 61 -5.21 -10.98 2.63
N LYS A 62 -4.01 -10.41 2.81
CA LYS A 62 -2.80 -11.21 3.06
C LYS A 62 -2.78 -11.90 4.43
N ARG A 63 -3.40 -11.32 5.47
CA ARG A 63 -3.49 -11.98 6.80
C ARG A 63 -4.51 -13.11 6.90
N LYS A 64 -5.34 -13.34 5.88
CA LYS A 64 -6.33 -14.42 5.91
C LYS A 64 -5.79 -15.78 5.43
N GLU A 65 -4.54 -15.84 4.98
CA GLU A 65 -3.89 -17.12 4.59
C GLU A 65 -2.94 -17.69 5.66
N ASP A 66 -2.86 -17.10 6.87
CA ASP A 66 -2.09 -17.64 8.02
C ASP A 66 -2.99 -18.17 9.16
N ILE A 67 -4.23 -18.56 8.84
CA ILE A 67 -5.13 -19.27 9.78
C ILE A 67 -5.89 -20.36 9.02
N GLU A 68 -5.22 -21.45 8.67
CA GLU A 68 -5.83 -22.79 8.51
C GLU A 68 -4.78 -23.88 8.80
#